data_AF-S3B5R5-F1
#
_entry.id   AF-S3B5R5-F1
#
_cell.length_a   1.000
_cell.length_b   1.000
_cell.length_c   1.000
_cell.angle_alpha   90.00
_cell.angle_beta   90.00
_cell.angle_gamma   90.00
#
_symmetry.space_group_name_H-M   'P 1'
#
loop_
_entity.id
_entity.type
_entity.pdbx_description
1 polymer ?
#
loop_
_entity_poly.entity_id
_entity_poly.type
_entity_poly.pdbx_seq_one_letter_code
_entity_poly.pdbx_strand_id
1 'polypeptide(L)'
;MSSKKVGIEEARKTLGDLANEVRYTGTTITLTRHGKPIACLVPVEDTMTIGTRVTIPEYSIPDDWPRTGEIVEKNDETVVVELDNGHRQELPTDEVTKED
;
A
#
# COMPACT_ATOMS: atom_id res chain seq x y z
N MET A 1 1.01 -18.14 12.12
CA MET A 1 1.73 -16.86 11.99
C MET A 1 3.05 -16.99 12.73
N SER A 2 4.18 -16.96 12.01
CA SER A 2 5.50 -16.87 12.66
C SER A 2 5.61 -15.48 13.28
N SER A 3 5.88 -15.38 14.58
CA SER A 3 6.05 -14.08 15.25
C SER A 3 7.53 -13.91 15.62
N LYS A 4 8.17 -12.91 15.01
CA LYS A 4 9.58 -12.56 15.27
C LYS A 4 9.63 -11.49 16.36
N LYS A 5 10.63 -11.56 17.24
CA LYS A 5 10.87 -10.54 18.28
C LYS A 5 12.26 -9.95 18.08
N VAL A 6 12.34 -8.62 18.07
CA VAL A 6 13.60 -7.88 17.87
C VAL A 6 13.74 -6.81 18.95
N GLY A 7 14.95 -6.59 19.47
CA GLY A 7 15.23 -5.51 20.42
C GLY A 7 15.23 -4.14 19.74
N ILE A 8 14.76 -3.09 20.40
CA ILE A 8 14.63 -1.75 19.81
C ILE A 8 15.99 -1.15 19.41
N GLU A 9 17.07 -1.52 20.11
CA GLU A 9 18.44 -1.12 19.78
C GLU A 9 18.95 -1.77 18.49
N GLU A 10 18.57 -3.02 18.23
CA GLU A 10 18.87 -3.73 16.99
C GLU A 10 17.99 -3.19 15.86
N ALA A 11 16.69 -3.07 16.10
CA ALA A 11 15.73 -2.57 15.13
C ALA A 11 16.08 -1.17 14.61
N ARG A 12 16.65 -0.30 15.45
CA ARG A 12 17.12 1.03 15.01
C ARG A 12 18.23 0.95 13.96
N LYS A 13 19.08 -0.09 14.01
CA LYS A 13 20.20 -0.27 13.08
C LYS A 13 19.75 -0.87 11.75
N THR A 14 18.66 -1.63 11.76
CA THR A 14 18.20 -2.47 10.63
C THR A 14 16.74 -2.21 10.25
N LEU A 15 16.21 -1.02 10.55
CA LEU A 15 14.78 -0.73 10.37
C LEU A 15 14.31 -0.94 8.92
N GLY A 16 15.12 -0.54 7.93
CA GLY A 16 14.80 -0.74 6.52
C GLY A 16 14.66 -2.22 6.15
N ASP A 17 15.59 -3.06 6.62
CA ASP A 17 15.55 -4.51 6.35
C ASP A 17 14.34 -5.16 7.01
N LEU A 18 14.02 -4.77 8.25
CA LEU A 18 12.84 -5.26 8.98
C LEU A 18 11.54 -4.84 8.28
N ALA A 19 11.46 -3.61 7.77
CA ALA A 19 10.31 -3.14 7.01
C ALA A 19 10.14 -3.91 5.69
N ASN A 20 11.23 -4.16 4.97
CA ASN A 20 11.20 -4.99 3.76
C ASN A 20 10.79 -6.43 4.06
N GLU A 21 11.32 -7.04 5.12
CA GLU A 21 10.93 -8.40 5.55
C GLU A 21 9.43 -8.47 5.82
N VAL A 22 8.90 -7.52 6.57
CA VAL A 22 7.46 -7.42 6.86
C VAL A 22 6.66 -7.27 5.56
N ARG A 23 7.06 -6.35 4.66
CA ARG A 23 6.40 -6.11 3.37
C ARG A 23 6.35 -7.36 2.49
N TYR A 24 7.48 -8.03 2.29
CA TYR A 24 7.59 -9.13 1.32
C TYR A 24 7.14 -10.49 1.86
N THR A 25 7.21 -10.71 3.17
CA THR A 25 6.86 -12.01 3.77
C THR A 25 5.48 -12.01 4.43
N GLY A 26 4.90 -10.84 4.69
CA GLY A 26 3.69 -10.71 5.49
C GLY A 26 3.89 -10.98 7.00
N THR A 27 5.14 -11.13 7.45
CA THR A 27 5.45 -11.49 8.84
C THR A 27 5.29 -10.31 9.77
N THR A 28 4.64 -10.50 10.92
CA THR A 28 4.63 -9.51 12.01
C THR A 28 5.89 -9.60 12.87
N ILE A 29 6.53 -8.45 13.09
CA ILE A 29 7.71 -8.33 13.95
C ILE A 29 7.36 -7.53 15.20
N THR A 30 7.51 -8.13 16.38
CA THR A 30 7.36 -7.44 17.67
C THR A 30 8.67 -6.76 18.07
N LEU A 31 8.63 -5.46 18.32
CA LEU A 31 9.75 -4.72 18.87
C LEU A 31 9.71 -4.75 20.40
N THR A 32 10.87 -4.95 21.03
CA THR A 32 10.99 -5.09 22.49
C THR A 32 12.03 -4.13 23.07
N ARG A 33 11.84 -3.70 24.32
CA ARG A 33 12.87 -3.01 25.12
C ARG A 33 13.05 -3.78 26.42
N HIS A 34 14.28 -4.18 26.72
CA HIS A 34 14.58 -5.07 27.87
C HIS A 34 13.70 -6.33 27.90
N GLY A 35 13.46 -6.94 26.72
CA GLY A 35 12.64 -8.14 26.57
C GLY A 35 11.12 -7.92 26.65
N LYS A 36 10.65 -6.71 26.95
CA LYS A 36 9.22 -6.37 27.00
C LYS A 36 8.75 -5.82 25.65
N PRO A 37 7.62 -6.28 25.09
CA PRO A 37 7.02 -5.69 23.88
C PRO A 37 6.71 -4.21 24.06
N ILE A 38 7.00 -3.41 23.03
CA ILE A 38 6.73 -1.96 23.03
C ILE A 38 6.06 -1.46 21.74
N ALA A 39 6.20 -2.19 20.63
CA ALA A 39 5.61 -1.86 19.34
C ALA A 39 5.58 -3.11 18.43
N CYS A 40 4.91 -3.02 17.28
CA CYS A 40 4.99 -4.02 16.23
C CYS A 40 5.18 -3.36 14.85
N LEU A 41 5.80 -4.10 13.95
CA LEU A 41 5.79 -3.84 12.52
C LEU A 41 4.85 -4.85 11.88
N VAL A 42 3.88 -4.35 11.14
CA VAL A 42 2.90 -5.14 10.37
C VAL A 42 2.96 -4.68 8.91
N PRO A 43 2.65 -5.58 7.95
CA PRO A 43 2.51 -5.15 6.57
C PRO A 43 1.43 -4.09 6.50
N VAL A 44 1.68 -3.05 5.72
CA VAL A 44 0.59 -2.15 5.32
C VAL A 44 -0.30 -2.97 4.40
N GLU A 45 -1.56 -3.15 4.76
CA GLU A 45 -2.52 -3.78 3.87
C GLU A 45 -2.64 -2.93 2.62
N ASP A 46 -2.46 -3.59 1.47
CA ASP A 46 -2.59 -2.95 0.19
C ASP A 46 -4.07 -2.84 -0.15
N THR A 47 -4.67 -1.69 0.18
CA THR A 47 -6.11 -1.47 0.05
C THR A 47 -6.54 -1.21 -1.40
N MET A 48 -5.58 -1.04 -2.32
CA MET A 48 -5.79 -0.74 -3.73
C MET A 48 -5.59 -2.00 -4.56
N THR A 49 -6.58 -2.90 -4.60
CA THR A 49 -6.52 -4.12 -5.42
C THR A 49 -7.29 -3.96 -6.72
N ILE A 50 -7.04 -4.85 -7.69
CA ILE A 50 -7.92 -4.99 -8.85
C ILE A 50 -9.36 -5.19 -8.35
N GLY A 51 -10.30 -4.45 -8.94
CA GLY A 51 -11.70 -4.39 -8.51
C GLY A 51 -12.02 -3.27 -7.52
N THR A 52 -11.03 -2.53 -7.04
CA THR A 52 -11.27 -1.40 -6.13
C THR A 52 -11.78 -0.21 -6.92
N ARG A 53 -12.92 0.35 -6.50
CA ARG A 53 -13.40 1.64 -7.00
C ARG A 53 -12.55 2.76 -6.43
N VAL A 54 -12.12 3.66 -7.30
CA VAL A 54 -11.23 4.76 -6.96
C VAL A 54 -11.68 6.06 -7.60
N THR A 55 -11.33 7.15 -6.94
CA THR A 55 -11.35 8.50 -7.50
C THR A 55 -9.93 8.90 -7.89
N ILE A 56 -9.81 9.49 -9.07
CA ILE A 56 -8.53 9.97 -9.62
C ILE A 56 -8.48 11.50 -9.65
N PRO A 57 -7.28 12.11 -9.65
CA PRO A 57 -7.14 13.56 -9.64
C PRO A 57 -7.65 14.21 -10.93
N GLU A 58 -8.19 15.42 -10.82
CA GLU A 58 -8.74 16.16 -11.98
C GLU A 58 -7.69 16.45 -13.05
N TYR A 59 -6.45 16.69 -12.64
CA TYR A 59 -5.34 16.99 -13.56
C TYR A 59 -4.83 15.77 -14.34
N SER A 60 -5.28 14.58 -13.97
CA SER A 60 -4.84 13.32 -14.57
C SER A 60 -5.70 12.88 -15.76
N ILE A 61 -6.78 13.61 -16.04
CA ILE A 61 -7.72 13.33 -17.14
C ILE A 61 -8.23 14.62 -17.79
N PRO A 62 -8.78 14.55 -19.01
CA PRO A 62 -9.56 15.63 -19.59
C PRO A 62 -10.76 16.06 -18.74
N ASP A 63 -11.16 17.33 -18.84
CA ASP A 63 -12.26 17.92 -18.06
C ASP A 63 -13.63 17.26 -18.28
N ASP A 64 -13.82 16.58 -19.43
CA ASP A 64 -15.06 15.91 -19.81
C ASP A 64 -15.14 14.43 -19.37
N TRP A 65 -14.08 13.91 -18.73
CA TRP A 65 -14.02 12.52 -18.28
C TRP A 65 -14.50 12.37 -16.83
N PRO A 66 -15.14 11.24 -16.49
CA PRO A 66 -15.47 10.93 -15.10
C PRO A 66 -14.18 10.67 -14.32
N ARG A 67 -14.18 11.09 -13.06
CA ARG A 67 -13.05 10.93 -12.13
C ARG A 67 -13.08 9.61 -11.37
N THR A 68 -14.12 8.82 -11.59
CA THR A 68 -14.38 7.58 -10.91
C THR A 68 -14.22 6.41 -11.88
N GLY A 69 -13.71 5.31 -11.34
CA GLY A 69 -13.51 4.09 -12.10
C GLY A 69 -13.07 2.94 -11.22
N GLU A 70 -12.72 1.83 -11.84
CA GLU A 70 -12.27 0.61 -11.19
C GLU A 70 -10.84 0.29 -11.57
N ILE A 71 -10.01 -0.11 -10.60
CA ILE A 71 -8.66 -0.63 -10.89
C ILE A 71 -8.81 -1.95 -11.67
N VAL A 72 -8.36 -1.97 -12.92
CA VAL A 72 -8.39 -3.17 -13.78
C VAL A 72 -7.03 -3.85 -13.90
N GLU A 73 -5.94 -3.08 -13.74
CA GLU A 73 -4.57 -3.62 -13.73
C GLU A 73 -3.76 -2.92 -12.63
N LYS A 74 -2.79 -3.64 -12.08
CA LYS A 74 -1.93 -3.12 -11.02
C LYS A 74 -0.51 -3.66 -11.14
N ASN A 75 0.43 -2.74 -11.04
CA ASN A 75 1.86 -2.97 -10.91
C ASN A 75 2.35 -2.49 -9.53
N ASP A 76 3.66 -2.59 -9.28
CA ASP A 76 4.25 -2.18 -7.99
C ASP A 76 4.16 -0.67 -7.72
N GLU A 77 4.12 0.15 -8.77
CA GLU A 77 4.14 1.62 -8.69
C GLU A 77 2.89 2.26 -9.30
N THR A 78 2.25 1.62 -10.29
CA THR A 78 1.12 2.18 -11.04
C THR A 78 -0.11 1.28 -11.00
N VAL A 79 -1.28 1.90 -11.21
CA VAL A 79 -2.56 1.25 -11.42
C VAL A 79 -3.17 1.73 -12.74
N VAL A 80 -3.86 0.84 -13.44
CA VAL A 80 -4.72 1.21 -14.56
C VAL A 80 -6.15 1.24 -14.06
N VAL A 81 -6.76 2.42 -14.16
CA VAL A 81 -8.17 2.64 -13.80
C VAL A 81 -9.00 2.65 -15.08
N GLU A 82 -9.98 1.75 -15.17
CA GLU A 82 -11.05 1.85 -16.17
C GLU A 82 -12.13 2.76 -15.62
N LEU A 83 -12.22 3.95 -16.19
CA LEU A 83 -13.15 5.00 -15.80
C LEU A 83 -14.59 4.62 -16.20
N ASP A 84 -15.59 5.22 -15.55
CA ASP A 84 -17.01 4.88 -15.78
C ASP A 84 -17.47 5.19 -17.24
N ASN A 85 -16.70 5.94 -18.02
CA ASN A 85 -16.92 6.16 -19.46
C ASN A 85 -16.21 5.13 -20.38
N GLY A 86 -15.56 4.12 -19.80
CA GLY A 86 -14.82 3.06 -20.51
C GLY A 86 -13.40 3.44 -20.92
N HIS A 87 -12.93 4.66 -20.65
CA HIS A 87 -11.55 5.03 -20.89
C HIS A 87 -10.62 4.44 -19.84
N ARG A 88 -9.39 4.10 -20.24
CA ARG A 88 -8.36 3.58 -19.34
C ARG A 88 -7.30 4.63 -19.10
N GLN A 89 -6.94 4.82 -17.83
CA GLN A 89 -5.93 5.77 -17.41
C GLN A 89 -4.94 5.08 -16.46
N GLU A 90 -3.65 5.13 -16.80
CA GLU A 90 -2.57 4.67 -15.93
C GLU A 90 -2.11 5.81 -15.01
N LEU A 91 -1.99 5.52 -13.72
CA LEU A 91 -1.72 6.48 -12.65
C LEU A 91 -0.78 5.89 -11.60
N PRO A 92 0.04 6.70 -10.92
CA PRO A 92 0.72 6.29 -9.70
C PRO A 92 -0.29 5.81 -8.64
N THR A 93 0.06 4.74 -7.93
CA THR A 93 -0.84 4.13 -6.91
C THR A 93 -1.12 5.10 -5.76
N ASP A 94 -0.21 6.03 -5.48
CA ASP A 94 -0.35 7.07 -4.45
C ASP A 94 -1.18 8.28 -4.90
N GLU A 95 -1.50 8.40 -6.18
CA GLU A 95 -2.38 9.44 -6.72
C GLU A 95 -3.86 9.03 -6.76
N VAL A 96 -4.16 7.73 -6.63
CA VAL A 96 -5.55 7.25 -6.59
C VAL A 96 -6.06 7.17 -5.15
N THR A 97 -7.32 7.57 -4.94
CA THR A 97 -7.98 7.47 -3.63
C THR A 97 -9.12 6.47 -3.71
N LYS A 98 -9.26 5.61 -2.71
CA LYS A 98 -10.37 4.65 -2.65
C LYS A 98 -11.69 5.42 -2.55
N GLU A 99 -12.66 5.04 -3.37
CA GLU A 99 -14.02 5.56 -3.25
C GLU A 99 -14.68 4.88 -2.03
N ASP A 100 -15.10 5.69 -1.04
CA ASP A 100 -15.74 5.24 0.21
C ASP A 100 -17.20 4.78 0.00
#